data_AF-A0A958EF75-F1
#
_entry.id   AF-A0A958EF75-F1
#
_cell.length_a   1.000
_cell.length_b   1.000
_cell.length_c   1.000
_cell.angle_alpha   90.00
_cell.angle_beta   90.00
_cell.angle_gamma   90.00
#
_symmetry.space_group_name_H-M   'P 1'
#
loop_
_entity.id
_entity.type
_entity.pdbx_description
1 polymer ?
#
loop_
_entity_poly.entity_id
_entity_poly.type
_entity_poly.pdbx_seq_one_letter_code
_entity_poly.pdbx_strand_id
1 'polypeptide(L)'
;MNKAKMREQLIAHEGLRLEAYRDHLGNWTIGVGRNMQANPVDRELGRHVPYPGGRITNNEAMILLNNDIDRFARAVQQNLSFYPRLSEPRQHVLIDMAFNLGISGLLSFRKMLQAVRDGNYGRAADEMLNSDWANQVGRRARTLADMMRNNHSFDGIAGPVTTGGGGSTGGGTGGGGNSGGGGSTDPRDTDPGGGGPDPRDTDPGGGSWR
;
A
#
# COMPACT_ATOMS: atom_id res chain seq x y z
N MET A 1 -7.02 11.56 -11.48
CA MET A 1 -6.16 10.68 -10.68
C MET A 1 -5.86 11.34 -9.34
N ASN A 2 -6.45 10.82 -8.28
CA ASN A 2 -6.20 11.22 -6.90
C ASN A 2 -4.83 10.71 -6.43
N LYS A 3 -3.83 11.59 -6.48
CA LYS A 3 -2.45 11.27 -6.05
C LYS A 3 -2.35 10.90 -4.58
N ALA A 4 -3.24 11.38 -3.71
CA ALA A 4 -3.17 11.05 -2.28
C ALA A 4 -3.41 9.55 -2.05
N LYS A 5 -4.46 9.00 -2.67
CA LYS A 5 -4.75 7.55 -2.64
C LYS A 5 -3.66 6.72 -3.30
N MET A 6 -3.12 7.19 -4.43
CA MET A 6 -2.02 6.49 -5.11
C MET A 6 -0.75 6.43 -4.22
N ARG A 7 -0.43 7.52 -3.50
CA ARG A 7 0.70 7.53 -2.56
C ARG A 7 0.48 6.53 -1.43
N GLU A 8 -0.69 6.53 -0.82
CA GLU A 8 -1.04 5.60 0.27
C GLU A 8 -0.86 4.14 -0.18
N GLN A 9 -1.40 3.81 -1.35
CA GLN A 9 -1.29 2.48 -1.95
C GLN A 9 0.18 2.07 -2.18
N LEU A 10 0.98 2.93 -2.82
CA LEU A 10 2.39 2.64 -3.09
C LEU A 10 3.21 2.55 -1.80
N ILE A 11 2.98 3.42 -0.82
CA ILE A 11 3.65 3.37 0.49
C ILE A 11 3.30 2.06 1.21
N ALA A 12 2.05 1.61 1.12
CA ALA A 12 1.63 0.36 1.74
C ALA A 12 2.27 -0.87 1.09
N HIS A 13 2.56 -0.83 -0.22
CA HIS A 13 3.19 -1.94 -0.95
C HIS A 13 4.73 -1.91 -0.92
N GLU A 14 5.36 -0.74 -1.02
CA GLU A 14 6.82 -0.58 -1.13
C GLU A 14 7.49 -0.22 0.21
N GLY A 15 6.73 0.37 1.13
CA GLY A 15 7.26 1.00 2.34
C GLY A 15 7.92 2.36 2.08
N LEU A 16 8.23 3.06 3.17
CA LEU A 16 8.95 4.34 3.16
C LEU A 16 10.26 4.21 3.94
N ARG A 17 11.39 4.53 3.30
CA ARG A 17 12.71 4.60 3.95
C ARG A 17 13.36 5.96 3.72
N LEU A 18 13.61 6.69 4.79
CA LEU A 18 14.17 8.05 4.75
C LEU A 18 15.69 8.10 4.61
N GLU A 19 16.34 6.95 4.67
CA GLU A 19 17.79 6.79 4.53
C GLU A 19 18.09 5.88 3.34
N ALA A 20 19.13 6.22 2.58
CA ALA A 20 19.57 5.45 1.44
C ALA A 20 20.01 4.03 1.86
N TYR A 21 19.51 3.01 1.17
CA TYR A 21 19.78 1.60 1.46
C TYR A 21 20.06 0.82 0.18
N ARG A 22 20.66 -0.37 0.30
CA ARG A 22 20.81 -1.33 -0.80
C ARG A 22 19.56 -2.19 -0.92
N ASP A 23 18.93 -2.25 -2.08
CA ASP A 23 17.87 -3.21 -2.36
C ASP A 23 18.42 -4.64 -2.52
N HIS A 24 17.53 -5.61 -2.78
CA HIS A 24 17.90 -7.03 -2.97
C HIS A 24 18.75 -7.27 -4.24
N LEU A 25 18.78 -6.32 -5.17
CA LEU A 25 19.62 -6.34 -6.37
C LEU A 25 20.93 -5.55 -6.16
N GLY A 26 21.14 -4.98 -4.97
CA GLY A 26 22.30 -4.17 -4.65
C GLY A 26 22.25 -2.74 -5.19
N ASN A 27 21.11 -2.21 -5.64
CA ASN A 27 21.00 -0.81 -6.06
C ASN A 27 20.79 0.12 -4.86
N TRP A 28 21.23 1.37 -4.97
CA TRP A 28 20.95 2.39 -3.96
C TRP A 28 19.53 2.92 -4.14
N THR A 29 18.74 2.79 -3.07
CA THR A 29 17.32 3.10 -3.07
C THR A 29 16.98 4.00 -1.89
N ILE A 30 16.04 4.93 -2.06
CA ILE A 30 15.57 5.85 -1.01
C ILE A 30 14.08 6.20 -1.20
N GLY A 31 13.44 6.72 -0.15
CA GLY A 31 12.03 7.09 -0.19
C GLY A 31 11.14 5.87 -0.34
N VAL A 32 10.27 5.87 -1.35
CA VAL A 32 9.33 4.80 -1.66
C VAL A 32 9.82 4.06 -2.88
N GLY A 33 10.69 3.07 -2.67
CA GLY A 33 11.20 2.18 -3.72
C GLY A 33 12.02 2.85 -4.84
N ARG A 34 12.49 4.09 -4.68
CA ARG A 34 13.16 4.83 -5.76
C ARG A 34 14.63 4.48 -5.89
N ASN A 35 15.01 3.89 -7.03
CA ASN A 35 16.41 3.67 -7.42
C ASN A 35 17.10 5.01 -7.74
N MET A 36 18.14 5.34 -6.98
CA MET A 36 18.85 6.63 -7.03
C MET A 36 19.80 6.75 -8.24
N GLN A 37 20.26 5.64 -8.81
CA GLN A 37 21.11 5.67 -10.01
C GLN A 37 20.28 5.86 -11.28
N ALA A 38 19.14 5.18 -11.38
CA ALA A 38 18.22 5.32 -12.50
C ALA A 38 17.47 6.65 -12.46
N ASN A 39 17.11 7.12 -11.26
CA ASN A 39 16.40 8.36 -11.05
C ASN A 39 17.08 9.20 -9.95
N PRO A 40 18.12 9.98 -10.30
CA PRO A 40 18.82 10.85 -9.35
C PRO A 40 17.85 11.77 -8.60
N VAL A 41 18.09 11.98 -7.31
CA VAL A 41 17.19 12.76 -6.43
C VAL A 41 17.58 14.24 -6.37
N ASP A 42 18.86 14.56 -6.58
CA ASP A 42 19.41 15.89 -6.32
C ASP A 42 18.70 17.00 -7.08
N ARG A 43 18.40 16.78 -8.36
CA ARG A 43 17.71 17.76 -9.20
C ARG A 43 16.28 18.02 -8.73
N GLU A 44 15.60 16.99 -8.25
CA GLU A 44 14.21 17.10 -7.80
C GLU A 44 14.11 17.75 -6.41
N LEU A 45 15.16 17.60 -5.59
CA LEU A 45 15.23 18.20 -4.25
C LEU A 45 15.99 19.53 -4.20
N GLY A 46 16.73 19.88 -5.25
CA GLY A 46 17.57 21.08 -5.30
C GLY A 46 18.81 21.04 -4.40
N ARG A 47 19.20 19.86 -3.90
CA ARG A 47 20.37 19.66 -3.03
C ARG A 47 20.98 18.28 -3.22
N HIS A 48 22.26 18.15 -2.92
CA HIS A 48 22.94 16.86 -2.98
C HIS A 48 22.45 15.89 -1.90
N VAL A 49 22.18 14.63 -2.28
CA VAL A 49 21.92 13.51 -1.36
C VAL A 49 22.97 12.43 -1.63
N PRO A 50 23.99 12.29 -0.76
CA PRO A 50 25.05 11.30 -0.97
C PRO A 50 24.55 9.86 -0.76
N TYR A 51 25.26 8.88 -1.30
CA TYR A 51 25.05 7.47 -0.93
C TYR A 51 26.40 6.73 -0.93
N PRO A 52 26.77 6.04 0.19
CA PRO A 52 26.00 5.81 1.42
C PRO A 52 25.78 7.08 2.28
N GLY A 53 24.80 7.02 3.21
CA GLY A 53 24.58 8.04 4.26
C GLY A 53 23.58 9.15 3.95
N GLY A 54 23.02 9.18 2.74
CA GLY A 54 22.00 10.16 2.35
C GLY A 54 20.69 9.99 3.10
N ARG A 55 20.13 11.12 3.55
CA ARG A 55 18.83 11.20 4.21
C ARG A 55 17.93 12.22 3.55
N ILE A 56 16.63 11.93 3.59
CA ILE A 56 15.57 12.81 3.16
C ILE A 56 14.51 12.93 4.25
N THR A 57 13.81 14.06 4.27
CA THR A 57 12.63 14.26 5.11
C THR A 57 11.41 13.54 4.53
N ASN A 58 10.35 13.39 5.32
CA ASN A 58 9.09 12.86 4.83
C ASN A 58 8.54 13.70 3.65
N ASN A 59 8.60 15.03 3.76
CA ASN A 59 8.14 15.93 2.69
C ASN A 59 8.93 15.74 1.39
N GLU A 60 10.25 15.60 1.47
CA GLU A 60 11.10 15.32 0.30
C GLU A 60 10.78 13.96 -0.31
N ALA A 61 10.54 12.93 0.51
CA ALA A 61 10.10 11.62 0.02
C ALA A 61 8.74 11.73 -0.72
N MET A 62 7.82 12.57 -0.24
CA MET A 62 6.54 12.80 -0.91
C MET A 62 6.68 13.57 -2.22
N ILE A 63 7.63 14.51 -2.32
CA ILE A 63 7.97 15.20 -3.57
C ILE A 63 8.47 14.19 -4.61
N LEU A 64 9.46 13.36 -4.23
CA LEU A 64 10.02 12.33 -5.11
C LEU A 64 8.95 11.34 -5.57
N LEU A 65 8.13 10.84 -4.63
CA LEU A 65 7.05 9.90 -4.95
C LEU A 65 6.01 10.52 -5.91
N ASN A 66 5.62 11.78 -5.71
CA ASN A 66 4.70 12.46 -6.62
C ASN A 66 5.27 12.56 -8.04
N ASN A 67 6.56 12.87 -8.16
CA ASN A 67 7.23 12.95 -9.46
C ASN A 67 7.33 11.57 -10.13
N ASP A 68 7.60 10.52 -9.35
CA ASP A 68 7.63 9.14 -9.86
C ASP A 68 6.23 8.68 -10.29
N ILE A 69 5.18 8.99 -9.53
CA ILE A 69 3.79 8.73 -9.92
C ILE A 69 3.50 9.39 -11.28
N ASP A 70 3.88 10.65 -11.47
CA ASP A 70 3.70 11.33 -12.75
C ASP A 70 4.53 10.73 -13.88
N ARG A 71 5.74 10.25 -13.59
CA ARG A 71 6.62 9.57 -14.56
C ARG A 71 5.98 8.27 -15.04
N PHE A 72 5.52 7.43 -14.11
CA PHE A 72 4.87 6.17 -14.44
C PHE A 72 3.51 6.38 -15.11
N ALA A 73 2.68 7.30 -14.63
CA ALA A 73 1.40 7.63 -15.27
C ALA A 73 1.59 8.06 -16.74
N ARG A 74 2.56 8.93 -17.02
CA ARG A 74 2.91 9.33 -18.40
C ARG A 74 3.39 8.15 -19.24
N ALA A 75 4.30 7.34 -18.70
CA ALA A 75 4.84 6.20 -19.44
C ALA A 75 3.76 5.13 -19.73
N VAL A 76 2.86 4.86 -18.78
CA VAL A 76 1.70 3.98 -18.98
C VAL A 76 0.79 4.56 -20.07
N GLN A 77 0.44 5.84 -19.99
CA GLN A 77 -0.40 6.50 -20.99
C GLN A 77 0.20 6.47 -22.40
N GLN A 78 1.52 6.67 -22.53
CA GLN A 78 2.23 6.63 -23.81
C GLN A 78 2.19 5.24 -24.47
N ASN A 79 2.19 4.17 -23.67
CA ASN A 79 2.21 2.81 -24.19
C ASN A 79 0.80 2.18 -24.29
N LEU A 80 -0.17 2.68 -23.52
CA LEU A 80 -1.53 2.14 -23.44
C LEU A 80 -2.55 3.23 -23.77
N SER A 81 -2.91 3.37 -25.03
CA SER A 81 -3.83 4.41 -25.52
C SER A 81 -5.22 4.40 -24.87
N PHE A 82 -5.67 3.28 -24.32
CA PHE A 82 -6.95 3.17 -23.61
C PHE A 82 -6.88 3.63 -22.14
N TYR A 83 -5.69 3.79 -21.57
CA TYR A 83 -5.48 4.14 -20.15
C TYR A 83 -6.25 5.39 -19.68
N PRO A 84 -6.30 6.51 -20.43
CA PRO A 84 -7.03 7.70 -19.98
C PRO A 84 -8.53 7.51 -19.81
N ARG A 85 -9.11 6.47 -20.44
CA ARG A 85 -10.55 6.15 -20.38
C ARG A 85 -10.92 5.22 -19.22
N LEU A 86 -9.92 4.68 -18.53
CA LEU A 86 -10.15 3.80 -17.38
C LEU A 86 -10.64 4.60 -16.18
N SER A 87 -11.38 3.93 -15.31
CA SER A 87 -11.71 4.45 -13.99
C SER A 87 -10.45 4.64 -13.15
N GLU A 88 -10.50 5.59 -12.23
CA GLU A 88 -9.34 5.96 -11.41
C GLU A 88 -8.71 4.76 -10.65
N PRO A 89 -9.48 3.85 -10.00
CA PRO A 89 -8.87 2.69 -9.36
C PRO A 89 -8.11 1.78 -10.32
N ARG A 90 -8.59 1.62 -11.55
CA ARG A 90 -7.92 0.79 -12.56
C ARG A 90 -6.68 1.46 -13.14
N GLN A 91 -6.70 2.80 -13.22
CA GLN A 91 -5.47 3.56 -13.50
C GLN A 91 -4.43 3.34 -12.40
N HIS A 92 -4.84 3.40 -11.13
CA HIS A 92 -3.95 3.13 -10.00
C HIS A 92 -3.37 1.71 -10.04
N VAL A 93 -4.17 0.70 -10.40
CA VAL A 93 -3.67 -0.67 -10.57
C VAL A 93 -2.55 -0.74 -11.61
N LEU A 94 -2.73 -0.14 -12.78
CA LEU A 94 -1.71 -0.18 -13.84
C LEU A 94 -0.45 0.59 -13.46
N ILE A 95 -0.57 1.73 -12.77
CA ILE A 95 0.59 2.45 -12.24
C ILE A 95 1.32 1.61 -11.20
N ASP A 96 0.61 1.00 -10.26
CA ASP A 96 1.23 0.22 -9.18
C ASP A 96 1.98 -1.00 -9.72
N MET A 97 1.38 -1.72 -10.67
CA MET A 97 2.07 -2.77 -11.40
C MET A 97 3.31 -2.23 -12.13
N ALA A 98 3.23 -1.08 -12.79
CA ALA A 98 4.37 -0.47 -13.47
C ALA A 98 5.49 -0.06 -12.49
N PHE A 99 5.16 0.38 -11.28
CA PHE A 99 6.14 0.67 -10.24
C PHE A 99 6.93 -0.58 -9.83
N ASN A 100 6.23 -1.71 -9.68
CA ASN A 100 6.87 -2.95 -9.26
C ASN A 100 7.67 -3.65 -10.37
N LEU A 101 7.10 -3.70 -11.56
CA LEU A 101 7.60 -4.48 -12.69
C LEU A 101 8.44 -3.66 -13.68
N GLY A 102 8.37 -2.33 -13.59
CA GLY A 102 8.73 -1.44 -14.69
C GLY A 102 7.71 -1.48 -15.84
N ILE A 103 7.83 -0.53 -16.77
CA ILE A 103 6.92 -0.43 -17.93
C ILE A 103 7.02 -1.66 -18.84
N SER A 104 8.23 -2.13 -19.14
CA SER A 104 8.42 -3.32 -19.97
C SER A 104 7.80 -4.57 -19.34
N GLY A 105 7.91 -4.72 -18.02
CA GLY A 105 7.28 -5.82 -17.29
C GLY A 105 5.76 -5.71 -17.27
N LEU A 106 5.18 -4.51 -17.13
CA LEU A 106 3.73 -4.34 -17.31
C LEU A 106 3.28 -4.75 -18.72
N LEU A 107 4.01 -4.33 -19.76
CA LEU A 107 3.66 -4.62 -21.15
C LEU A 107 3.75 -6.11 -21.53
N SER A 108 4.44 -6.94 -20.74
CA SER A 108 4.44 -8.39 -20.97
C SER A 108 3.12 -9.06 -20.56
N PHE A 109 2.25 -8.41 -19.79
CA PHE A 109 0.93 -8.92 -19.40
C PHE A 109 -0.10 -8.78 -20.54
N ARG A 110 0.20 -9.32 -21.71
CA ARG A 110 -0.57 -9.09 -22.95
C ARG A 110 -2.05 -9.48 -22.82
N LYS A 111 -2.34 -10.63 -22.18
CA LYS A 111 -3.72 -11.12 -22.01
C LYS A 111 -4.53 -10.24 -21.06
N MET A 112 -3.93 -9.86 -19.92
CA MET A 112 -4.53 -8.92 -18.98
C MET A 112 -4.80 -7.58 -19.65
N LEU A 113 -3.81 -6.99 -20.32
CA LEU A 113 -3.95 -5.69 -20.98
C LEU A 113 -4.99 -5.70 -22.11
N GLN A 114 -5.09 -6.81 -22.85
CA GLN A 114 -6.17 -7.01 -23.82
C GLN A 114 -7.53 -7.05 -23.12
N ALA A 115 -7.68 -7.80 -22.04
CA ALA A 115 -8.92 -7.84 -21.27
C ALA A 115 -9.31 -6.47 -20.68
N VAL A 116 -8.35 -5.68 -20.19
CA VAL A 116 -8.59 -4.30 -19.74
C VAL A 116 -9.07 -3.41 -20.89
N ARG A 117 -8.43 -3.51 -22.07
CA ARG A 117 -8.84 -2.75 -23.26
C ARG A 117 -10.28 -3.06 -23.68
N ASP A 118 -10.66 -4.34 -23.58
CA ASP A 118 -11.99 -4.82 -23.95
C ASP A 118 -13.04 -4.60 -22.85
N GLY A 119 -12.65 -4.00 -21.71
CA GLY A 119 -13.53 -3.77 -20.56
C GLY A 119 -13.87 -5.04 -19.77
N ASN A 120 -13.21 -6.16 -20.04
CA ASN A 120 -13.40 -7.41 -19.31
C ASN A 120 -12.48 -7.46 -18.07
N TYR A 121 -12.87 -6.70 -17.05
CA TYR A 121 -12.04 -6.52 -15.85
C TYR A 121 -11.98 -7.75 -14.94
N GLY A 122 -13.00 -8.62 -14.97
CA GLY A 122 -12.96 -9.91 -14.28
C GLY A 122 -11.85 -10.79 -14.82
N ARG A 123 -11.80 -10.95 -16.15
CA ARG A 123 -10.72 -11.66 -16.82
C ARG A 123 -9.37 -10.98 -16.62
N ALA A 124 -9.31 -9.65 -16.65
CA ALA A 124 -8.06 -8.95 -16.39
C ALA A 124 -7.49 -9.30 -15.00
N ALA A 125 -8.34 -9.32 -13.97
CA ALA A 125 -7.95 -9.73 -12.63
C ALA A 125 -7.51 -11.20 -12.55
N ASP A 126 -8.19 -12.10 -13.25
CA ASP A 126 -7.78 -13.52 -13.32
C ASP A 126 -6.39 -13.68 -13.97
N GLU A 127 -6.13 -12.96 -15.07
CA GLU A 127 -4.83 -12.95 -15.75
C GLU A 127 -3.73 -12.29 -14.89
N MET A 128 -4.07 -11.34 -14.02
CA MET A 128 -3.11 -10.80 -13.04
C MET A 128 -2.67 -11.87 -12.04
N LEU A 129 -3.63 -12.64 -11.52
CA LEU A 129 -3.38 -13.69 -10.51
C LEU A 129 -2.75 -14.94 -11.12
N ASN A 130 -3.02 -15.23 -12.40
CA ASN A 130 -2.40 -16.30 -13.15
C ASN A 130 -1.04 -15.87 -13.73
N SER A 131 -0.12 -15.43 -12.85
CA SER A 131 1.21 -15.00 -13.24
C SER A 131 2.26 -15.31 -12.16
N ASP A 132 3.51 -15.50 -12.57
CA ASP A 132 4.63 -15.68 -11.62
C ASP A 132 4.82 -14.46 -10.73
N TRP A 133 4.53 -13.27 -11.26
CA TRP A 133 4.49 -12.04 -10.50
C TRP A 133 3.55 -12.15 -9.29
N ALA A 134 2.35 -12.70 -9.47
CA ALA A 134 1.40 -12.85 -8.37
C ALA A 134 1.92 -13.80 -7.27
N ASN A 135 2.68 -14.83 -7.65
CA ASN A 135 3.34 -15.72 -6.69
C ASN A 135 4.47 -14.99 -5.93
N GLN A 136 5.20 -14.11 -6.60
CA GLN A 136 6.31 -13.35 -6.02
C GLN A 136 5.84 -12.26 -5.05
N VAL A 137 4.83 -11.47 -5.43
CA VAL A 137 4.36 -10.32 -4.61
C VAL A 137 3.17 -10.66 -3.71
N GLY A 138 2.58 -11.84 -3.89
CA GLY A 138 1.55 -12.42 -3.04
C GLY A 138 0.36 -11.50 -2.80
N ARG A 139 0.35 -10.86 -1.62
CA ARG A 139 -0.78 -10.04 -1.17
C ARG A 139 -1.04 -8.85 -2.08
N ARG A 140 0.01 -8.18 -2.58
CA ARG A 140 -0.10 -7.05 -3.49
C ARG A 140 -0.90 -7.41 -4.73
N ALA A 141 -0.59 -8.54 -5.36
CA ALA A 141 -1.30 -8.99 -6.55
C ALA A 141 -2.78 -9.24 -6.29
N ARG A 142 -3.12 -9.84 -5.12
CA ARG A 142 -4.51 -10.04 -4.71
C ARG A 142 -5.27 -8.74 -4.53
N THR A 143 -4.68 -7.76 -3.84
CA THR A 143 -5.30 -6.44 -3.65
C THR A 143 -5.54 -5.74 -4.99
N LEU A 144 -4.54 -5.72 -5.87
CA LEU A 144 -4.66 -5.05 -7.17
C LEU A 144 -5.65 -5.75 -8.11
N ALA A 145 -5.70 -7.08 -8.10
CA ALA A 145 -6.65 -7.85 -8.89
C ALA A 145 -8.10 -7.59 -8.42
N ASP A 146 -8.31 -7.49 -7.12
CA ASP A 146 -9.62 -7.16 -6.55
C ASP A 146 -10.08 -5.73 -6.93
N MET A 147 -9.18 -4.74 -6.83
CA MET A 147 -9.43 -3.38 -7.31
C MET A 147 -9.76 -3.34 -8.81
N MET A 148 -9.00 -4.10 -9.63
CA MET A 148 -9.24 -4.20 -11.07
C MET A 148 -10.65 -4.73 -11.35
N ARG A 149 -11.02 -5.84 -10.70
CA ARG A 149 -12.30 -6.53 -10.86
C ARG A 149 -13.48 -5.65 -10.42
N ASN A 150 -13.41 -5.12 -9.21
CA ASN A 150 -14.55 -4.53 -8.52
C ASN A 150 -14.61 -2.99 -8.60
N ASN A 151 -13.60 -2.34 -9.19
CA ASN A 151 -13.54 -0.89 -9.39
C ASN A 151 -13.68 -0.07 -8.10
N HIS A 152 -13.00 -0.50 -7.04
CA HIS A 152 -12.95 0.21 -5.76
C HIS A 152 -11.54 0.70 -5.48
N SER A 153 -11.43 1.77 -4.67
CA SER A 153 -10.14 2.36 -4.33
C SER A 153 -9.37 1.46 -3.38
N PHE A 154 -8.08 1.74 -3.22
CA PHE A 154 -7.32 1.12 -2.15
C PHE A 154 -7.84 1.62 -0.79
N ASP A 155 -8.35 0.70 0.03
CA ASP A 155 -8.89 0.97 1.36
C ASP A 155 -7.96 0.44 2.48
N GLY A 156 -6.66 0.34 2.18
CA GLY A 156 -5.64 -0.18 3.09
C GLY A 156 -5.40 -1.69 2.97
N ILE A 157 -4.41 -2.16 3.73
CA ILE A 157 -4.01 -3.58 3.79
C ILE A 157 -4.86 -4.32 4.85
N ALA A 158 -6.13 -3.97 5.02
CA ALA A 158 -7.10 -4.84 5.70
C ALA A 158 -7.61 -5.91 4.72
N GLY A 159 -7.99 -7.10 5.19
CA GLY A 159 -8.46 -8.21 4.34
C GLY A 159 -9.72 -7.87 3.53
N PRO A 160 -10.17 -8.77 2.63
CA PRO A 160 -11.33 -8.51 1.78
C PRO A 160 -12.54 -8.16 2.64
N VAL A 161 -13.02 -6.92 2.53
CA VAL A 161 -14.30 -6.55 3.09
C VAL A 161 -15.35 -7.25 2.23
N THR A 162 -16.00 -8.26 2.81
CA THR A 162 -17.20 -8.84 2.24
C THR A 162 -18.34 -7.84 2.41
N THR A 163 -18.41 -6.81 1.56
CA THR A 163 -19.66 -6.07 1.42
C THR A 163 -20.58 -6.92 0.56
N GLY A 164 -21.37 -7.74 1.25
CA GLY A 164 -22.40 -8.59 0.68
C GLY A 164 -23.42 -7.80 -0.14
N GLY A 165 -23.99 -8.48 -1.14
CA GLY A 165 -25.11 -7.98 -1.90
C GLY A 165 -26.44 -8.05 -1.14
N GLY A 166 -27.42 -7.32 -1.68
CA GLY A 166 -28.85 -7.62 -1.54
C GLY A 166 -29.59 -6.87 -0.44
N GLY A 167 -30.53 -5.99 -0.83
CA GLY A 167 -31.45 -5.36 0.11
C GLY A 167 -32.41 -4.35 -0.51
N SER A 168 -33.20 -4.78 -1.50
CA SER A 168 -34.47 -4.12 -1.84
C SER A 168 -35.57 -4.71 -0.96
N THR A 169 -36.22 -3.86 -0.15
CA THR A 169 -37.62 -3.89 0.33
C THR A 169 -37.72 -2.80 1.41
N GLY A 170 -38.60 -1.79 1.31
CA GLY A 170 -40.05 -1.94 1.41
C GLY A 170 -40.46 -1.74 2.87
N GLY A 171 -41.12 -0.61 3.18
CA GLY A 171 -41.35 -0.11 4.53
C GLY A 171 -42.36 -0.86 5.39
N GLY A 172 -42.47 -0.43 6.65
CA GLY A 172 -43.47 -0.90 7.61
C GLY A 172 -43.25 -0.32 9.00
N THR A 173 -44.12 0.59 9.41
CA THR A 173 -44.21 1.30 10.69
C THR A 173 -44.93 0.50 11.79
N GLY A 174 -44.62 0.82 13.06
CA GLY A 174 -45.42 0.49 14.27
C GLY A 174 -44.55 -0.26 15.31
N GLY A 175 -44.46 0.11 16.59
CA GLY A 175 -45.27 0.94 17.47
C GLY A 175 -45.59 0.12 18.73
N GLY A 176 -45.31 0.65 19.93
CA GLY A 176 -45.80 0.08 21.21
C GLY A 176 -44.72 -0.12 22.28
N GLY A 177 -44.88 0.54 23.43
CA GLY A 177 -43.98 0.49 24.59
C GLY A 177 -44.31 -0.60 25.61
N ASN A 178 -43.52 -0.73 26.67
CA ASN A 178 -43.86 -0.24 28.01
C ASN A 178 -42.76 -0.61 29.03
N SER A 179 -42.80 0.15 30.12
CA SER A 179 -41.99 0.34 31.33
C SER A 179 -41.78 -0.81 32.33
N GLY A 180 -40.84 -0.54 33.27
CA GLY A 180 -40.68 -1.14 34.60
C GLY A 180 -39.32 -1.84 34.76
N GLY A 181 -38.45 -1.60 35.75
CA GLY A 181 -38.46 -0.83 36.99
C GLY A 181 -37.58 -1.55 38.03
N GLY A 182 -36.73 -0.83 38.77
CA GLY A 182 -36.33 -1.19 40.16
C GLY A 182 -34.90 -1.67 40.48
N GLY A 183 -34.22 -0.92 41.36
CA GLY A 183 -33.31 -1.36 42.46
C GLY A 183 -31.91 -1.86 42.08
N SER A 184 -30.81 -1.10 42.24
CA SER A 184 -30.08 -0.72 43.48
C SER A 184 -29.57 -1.90 44.32
N THR A 185 -28.24 -2.17 44.28
CA THR A 185 -27.28 -2.03 45.40
C THR A 185 -25.86 -2.43 44.96
N ASP A 186 -24.96 -1.46 45.02
CA ASP A 186 -23.50 -1.61 45.27
C ASP A 186 -23.34 -1.67 46.81
N PRO A 187 -22.40 -2.43 47.46
CA PRO A 187 -20.97 -2.11 47.40
C PRO A 187 -19.94 -3.25 47.66
N ARG A 188 -18.73 -3.01 47.15
CA ARG A 188 -17.41 -3.16 47.81
C ARG A 188 -16.70 -4.53 47.98
N ASP A 189 -15.40 -4.42 47.69
CA ASP A 189 -14.23 -5.05 48.33
C ASP A 189 -13.84 -6.48 47.96
N THR A 190 -12.75 -6.62 47.18
CA THR A 190 -11.46 -7.17 47.66
C THR A 190 -10.38 -7.12 46.55
N ASP A 191 -9.47 -6.15 46.66
CA ASP A 191 -8.02 -6.29 46.36
C ASP A 191 -7.37 -6.93 47.63
N PRO A 192 -6.09 -7.35 47.74
CA PRO A 192 -4.95 -7.32 46.80
C PRO A 192 -4.02 -8.56 46.81
N GLY A 193 -3.04 -8.58 45.89
CA GLY A 193 -1.78 -9.32 46.04
C GLY A 193 -1.35 -10.09 44.79
N GLY A 194 -0.09 -10.07 44.34
CA GLY A 194 1.13 -9.51 44.89
C GLY A 194 2.34 -9.90 44.02
N GLY A 195 3.50 -9.27 44.31
CA GLY A 195 4.82 -9.56 43.74
C GLY A 195 5.14 -8.67 42.53
N GLY A 196 5.93 -7.59 42.62
CA GLY A 196 7.18 -7.40 43.35
C GLY A 196 8.32 -7.38 42.32
N PRO A 197 9.01 -6.25 42.08
CA PRO A 197 10.17 -6.19 41.20
C PRO A 197 11.45 -6.47 42.01
N ASP A 198 12.32 -7.36 41.53
CA ASP A 198 13.67 -7.55 42.09
C ASP A 198 14.74 -7.12 41.08
N PRO A 199 15.63 -6.17 41.44
CA PRO A 199 16.68 -5.59 40.58
C PRO A 199 18.06 -6.22 40.84
N ARG A 200 19.08 -5.76 40.08
CA ARG A 200 20.54 -5.94 40.30
C ARG A 200 21.07 -7.35 39.95
N ASP A 201 22.27 -7.60 39.45
CA ASP A 201 23.44 -6.85 39.00
C ASP A 201 24.29 -7.86 38.21
N THR A 202 24.94 -7.46 37.12
CA THR A 202 26.30 -7.90 36.71
C THR A 202 26.72 -7.15 35.44
N ASP A 203 27.33 -6.00 35.64
CA ASP A 203 28.38 -5.43 34.78
C ASP A 203 29.74 -6.11 35.17
N PRO A 204 30.92 -5.81 34.58
CA PRO A 204 31.34 -5.45 33.22
C PRO A 204 32.41 -6.41 32.65
N GLY A 205 32.76 -6.25 31.37
CA GLY A 205 34.06 -6.67 30.82
C GLY A 205 34.01 -6.73 29.29
N GLY A 206 34.62 -5.83 28.51
CA GLY A 206 35.97 -5.31 28.65
C GLY A 206 36.92 -6.18 27.81
N GLY A 207 37.24 -5.76 26.58
CA GLY A 207 38.19 -6.50 25.74
C GLY A 207 38.20 -6.15 24.25
N SER A 208 38.56 -4.91 23.92
CA SER A 208 39.27 -4.60 22.67
C SER A 208 40.73 -5.01 22.86
N TRP A 209 41.35 -5.73 21.91
CA TRP A 209 42.73 -5.53 21.42
C TRP A 209 43.04 -6.52 20.27
N ARG A 210 43.38 -5.94 19.11
CA ARG A 210 44.13 -6.48 17.96
C ARG A 210 43.43 -7.40 16.96
#